data_AF-A0A954V6Z9-F1
#
_entry.id   AF-A0A954V6Z9-F1
#
_cell.length_a   1.000
_cell.length_b   1.000
_cell.length_c   1.000
_cell.angle_alpha   90.00
_cell.angle_beta   90.00
_cell.angle_gamma   90.00
#
_symmetry.space_group_name_H-M   'P 1'
#
loop_
_entity.id
_entity.type
_entity.pdbx_description
1 polymer ?
#
loop_
_entity_poly.entity_id
_entity_poly.type
_entity_poly.pdbx_seq_one_letter_code
_entity_poly.pdbx_strand_id
1 'polypeptide(L)'
;PVLRKDFTVCAADVCDARLMGADAVLLIAECLDDCQLRKLHNEIIELGMTPLVEFYEPANMSRVLEAGATLVGVNNRDLRTFVTDLQHTVRMRQRLPDDCVVVGESGIHSRDDALLLQQAGVSAMLVGEHLMSQDDIGAAVDRLLGN
;
A
#
# COMPACT_ATOMS: atom_id res chain seq x y z
N PRO A 1 9.82 -3.43 -11.52
CA PRO A 1 9.04 -4.12 -10.47
C PRO A 1 7.54 -3.90 -10.69
N VAL A 2 6.71 -4.93 -10.52
CA VAL A 2 5.26 -4.89 -10.73
C VAL A 2 4.54 -5.44 -9.50
N LEU A 3 3.57 -4.68 -8.99
CA LEU A 3 2.67 -5.08 -7.92
C LEU A 3 1.40 -5.71 -8.50
N ARG A 4 1.06 -6.93 -8.06
CA ARG A 4 -0.29 -7.48 -8.25
C ARG A 4 -1.21 -6.91 -7.18
N LYS A 5 -2.04 -5.93 -7.56
CA LYS A 5 -3.05 -5.31 -6.68
C LYS A 5 -4.41 -5.96 -6.88
N ASP A 6 -4.87 -6.72 -5.89
CA ASP A 6 -6.18 -7.39 -5.85
C ASP A 6 -6.43 -7.91 -4.42
N PHE A 7 -7.60 -8.52 -4.19
CA PHE A 7 -7.93 -9.17 -2.92
C PHE A 7 -7.29 -10.57 -2.84
N THR A 8 -6.05 -10.64 -2.34
CA THR A 8 -5.35 -11.90 -2.05
C THR A 8 -5.92 -12.53 -0.77
N VAL A 9 -6.65 -13.64 -0.90
CA VAL A 9 -7.34 -14.30 0.23
C VAL A 9 -6.90 -15.75 0.44
N CYS A 10 -6.14 -16.31 -0.51
CA CYS A 10 -5.61 -17.66 -0.40
C CYS A 10 -4.26 -17.85 -1.11
N ALA A 11 -3.61 -18.98 -0.84
CA ALA A 11 -2.30 -19.32 -1.40
C ALA A 11 -2.31 -19.42 -2.94
N ALA A 12 -3.45 -19.81 -3.54
CA ALA A 12 -3.58 -19.89 -4.99
C ALA A 12 -3.40 -18.50 -5.64
N ASP A 13 -3.93 -17.43 -5.01
CA ASP A 13 -3.77 -16.06 -5.49
C ASP A 13 -2.29 -15.63 -5.52
N VAL A 14 -1.51 -16.05 -4.53
CA VAL A 14 -0.07 -15.77 -4.44
C VAL A 14 0.69 -16.51 -5.53
N CYS A 15 0.38 -17.79 -5.74
CA CYS A 15 0.96 -18.58 -6.82
C CYS A 15 0.65 -17.99 -8.20
N ASP A 16 -0.61 -17.58 -8.42
CA ASP A 16 -1.04 -16.95 -9.66
C ASP A 16 -0.30 -15.63 -9.89
N ALA A 17 -0.17 -14.79 -8.86
CA ALA A 17 0.61 -13.56 -8.95
C ALA A 17 2.06 -13.85 -9.37
N ARG A 18 2.68 -14.90 -8.81
CA ARG A 18 4.05 -15.28 -9.19
C ARG A 18 4.13 -15.79 -10.63
N LEU A 19 3.19 -16.63 -11.06
CA LEU A 19 3.11 -17.16 -12.42
C LEU A 19 2.90 -16.04 -13.46
N MET A 20 2.18 -14.98 -13.08
CA MET A 20 1.98 -13.78 -13.88
C MET A 20 3.21 -12.85 -13.89
N GLY A 21 4.26 -13.16 -13.15
CA GLY A 21 5.51 -12.39 -13.10
C GLY A 21 5.46 -11.19 -12.14
N ALA A 22 4.60 -11.21 -11.12
CA ALA A 22 4.60 -10.18 -10.09
C ALA A 22 5.90 -10.20 -9.26
N ASP A 23 6.34 -8.99 -8.87
CA ASP A 23 7.44 -8.77 -7.94
C ASP A 23 6.92 -8.49 -6.52
N ALA A 24 5.68 -8.02 -6.40
CA ALA A 24 5.02 -7.73 -5.14
C ALA A 24 3.53 -8.12 -5.18
N VAL A 25 2.95 -8.39 -4.01
CA VAL A 25 1.54 -8.78 -3.85
C VAL A 25 0.91 -7.99 -2.72
N LEU A 26 -0.32 -7.50 -2.95
CA LEU A 26 -1.11 -6.81 -1.94
C LEU A 26 -1.75 -7.79 -0.94
N LEU A 27 -1.62 -7.50 0.35
CA LEU A 27 -2.43 -8.09 1.43
C LEU A 27 -3.20 -6.96 2.13
N ILE A 28 -4.49 -7.16 2.40
CA ILE A 28 -5.33 -6.16 3.06
C ILE A 28 -5.68 -6.67 4.46
N ALA A 29 -5.22 -5.98 5.50
CA ALA A 29 -5.36 -6.43 6.88
C ALA A 29 -6.83 -6.53 7.34
N GLU A 30 -7.72 -5.68 6.81
CA GLU A 30 -9.16 -5.73 7.05
C GLU A 30 -9.84 -6.97 6.44
N CYS A 31 -9.23 -7.60 5.44
CA CYS A 31 -9.80 -8.75 4.73
C CYS A 31 -9.30 -10.10 5.25
N LEU A 32 -8.31 -10.10 6.16
CA LEU A 32 -7.60 -11.30 6.59
C LEU A 32 -7.61 -11.40 8.12
N ASP A 33 -7.77 -12.62 8.64
CA ASP A 33 -7.47 -12.89 10.03
C ASP A 33 -5.94 -12.97 10.28
N ASP A 34 -5.54 -13.02 11.55
CA ASP A 34 -4.11 -13.03 11.93
C ASP A 34 -3.35 -14.25 11.41
N CYS A 35 -4.04 -15.37 11.23
CA CYS A 35 -3.45 -16.61 10.72
C CYS A 35 -3.24 -16.51 9.21
N GLN A 36 -4.27 -16.06 8.49
CA GLN A 36 -4.23 -15.84 7.04
C GLN A 36 -3.18 -14.79 6.67
N LEU A 37 -3.17 -13.64 7.34
CA LEU A 37 -2.23 -12.55 7.05
C LEU A 37 -0.79 -13.03 7.16
N ARG A 38 -0.44 -13.69 8.27
CA ARG A 38 0.91 -14.21 8.51
C ARG A 38 1.30 -15.30 7.53
N LYS A 39 0.36 -16.22 7.23
CA LYS A 39 0.58 -17.29 6.26
C LYS A 39 0.86 -16.74 4.87
N LEU A 40 -0.02 -15.89 4.35
CA LEU A 40 0.12 -15.33 3.00
C LEU A 40 1.35 -14.41 2.90
N HIS A 41 1.65 -13.63 3.95
CA HIS A 41 2.86 -12.82 4.01
C HIS A 41 4.12 -13.67 3.83
N ASN A 42 4.22 -14.79 4.55
CA ASN A 42 5.35 -15.70 4.45
C ASN A 42 5.40 -16.41 3.08
N GLU A 43 4.26 -16.85 2.55
CA GLU A 43 4.20 -17.48 1.22
C GLU A 43 4.67 -16.53 0.10
N ILE A 44 4.31 -15.24 0.17
CA ILE A 44 4.80 -14.22 -0.77
C ILE A 44 6.33 -14.11 -0.71
N ILE A 45 6.90 -14.07 0.50
CA ILE A 45 8.36 -13.99 0.70
C ILE A 45 9.06 -15.27 0.22
N GLU A 46 8.54 -16.45 0.56
CA GLU A 46 9.10 -17.74 0.16
C GLU A 46 9.14 -17.91 -1.37
N LEU A 47 8.16 -17.33 -2.08
CA LEU A 47 8.11 -17.30 -3.54
C LEU A 47 8.95 -16.17 -4.16
N GLY A 48 9.69 -15.41 -3.35
CA GLY A 48 10.63 -14.38 -3.79
C GLY A 48 9.96 -13.06 -4.21
N MET A 49 8.76 -12.79 -3.71
CA MET A 49 8.03 -11.54 -3.94
C MET A 49 7.99 -10.69 -2.66
N THR A 50 7.60 -9.42 -2.78
CA THR A 50 7.45 -8.50 -1.63
C THR A 50 5.97 -8.33 -1.25
N PRO A 51 5.57 -8.61 0.00
CA PRO A 51 4.23 -8.30 0.47
C PRO A 51 4.10 -6.80 0.75
N LEU A 52 3.15 -6.13 0.11
CA LEU A 52 2.65 -4.83 0.53
C LEU A 52 1.46 -5.08 1.44
N VAL A 53 1.58 -4.80 2.73
CA VAL A 53 0.48 -4.99 3.69
C VAL A 53 -0.24 -3.66 3.91
N GLU A 54 -1.44 -3.57 3.36
CA GLU A 54 -2.31 -2.40 3.41
C GLU A 54 -3.25 -2.48 4.63
N PHE A 55 -3.44 -1.34 5.31
CA PHE A 55 -4.50 -1.18 6.31
C PHE A 55 -5.09 0.23 6.30
N TYR A 56 -6.30 0.36 6.84
CA TYR A 56 -6.97 1.61 7.14
C TYR A 56 -7.16 1.78 8.65
N GLU A 57 -7.65 0.75 9.36
CA GLU A 57 -7.97 0.92 10.78
C GLU A 57 -6.70 0.91 11.65
N PRO A 58 -6.50 1.90 12.53
CA PRO A 58 -5.32 1.92 13.41
C PRO A 58 -5.21 0.72 14.35
N ALA A 59 -6.31 -0.01 14.57
CA ALA A 59 -6.36 -1.25 15.33
C ALA A 59 -5.64 -2.41 14.61
N ASN A 60 -5.53 -2.37 13.28
CA ASN A 60 -4.83 -3.39 12.50
C ASN A 60 -3.31 -3.22 12.52
N MET A 61 -2.80 -2.09 13.01
CA MET A 61 -1.36 -1.80 13.00
C MET A 61 -0.53 -2.87 13.71
N SER A 62 -0.97 -3.37 14.88
CA SER A 62 -0.21 -4.39 15.62
C SER A 62 -0.12 -5.70 14.84
N ARG A 63 -1.21 -6.17 14.24
CA ARG A 63 -1.19 -7.41 13.44
C ARG A 63 -0.37 -7.28 12.16
N VAL A 64 -0.35 -6.11 11.53
CA VAL A 64 0.49 -5.83 10.35
C VAL A 64 1.97 -5.97 10.72
N LEU A 65 2.38 -5.38 11.85
CA LEU A 65 3.75 -5.48 12.34
C LEU A 65 4.10 -6.89 12.83
N GLU A 66 3.19 -7.56 13.55
CA GLU A 66 3.37 -8.94 14.02
C GLU A 66 3.42 -9.97 12.88
N ALA A 67 2.85 -9.66 11.71
CA ALA A 67 3.01 -10.47 10.51
C ALA A 67 4.41 -10.37 9.90
N GLY A 68 5.21 -9.37 10.31
CA GLY A 68 6.56 -9.13 9.81
C GLY A 68 6.63 -8.16 8.63
N ALA A 69 5.57 -7.36 8.41
CA ALA A 69 5.52 -6.43 7.29
C ALA A 69 6.55 -5.30 7.44
N THR A 70 7.41 -5.15 6.43
CA THR A 70 8.36 -4.03 6.31
C THR A 70 7.95 -3.03 5.23
N LEU A 71 7.09 -3.44 4.28
CA LEU A 71 6.46 -2.58 3.30
C LEU A 71 4.96 -2.45 3.64
N VAL A 72 4.56 -1.26 4.07
CA VAL A 72 3.26 -1.02 4.70
C VAL A 72 2.49 0.03 3.90
N GLY A 73 1.29 -0.33 3.46
CA GLY A 73 0.35 0.57 2.80
C GLY A 73 -0.61 1.20 3.82
N VAL A 74 -0.74 2.51 3.81
CA VAL A 74 -1.79 3.21 4.55
C VAL A 74 -2.78 3.75 3.55
N ASN A 75 -3.97 3.15 3.51
CA ASN A 75 -5.02 3.57 2.61
C ASN A 75 -5.77 4.75 3.23
N ASN A 76 -5.81 5.89 2.54
CA ASN A 76 -6.53 7.06 3.02
C ASN A 76 -8.05 6.97 2.79
N ARG A 77 -8.51 5.98 2.01
CA ARG A 77 -9.93 5.78 1.69
C ARG A 77 -10.54 4.72 2.60
N ASP A 78 -11.55 5.12 3.36
CA ASP A 78 -12.39 4.20 4.11
C ASP A 78 -13.26 3.38 3.13
N LEU A 79 -13.09 2.06 3.10
CA LEU A 79 -13.85 1.18 2.21
C LEU A 79 -15.34 1.05 2.59
N ARG A 80 -15.74 1.51 3.78
CA ARG A 80 -17.14 1.50 4.26
C ARG A 80 -17.87 2.78 3.88
N THR A 81 -17.21 3.93 3.97
CA THR A 81 -17.82 5.26 3.75
C THR A 81 -17.38 5.93 2.46
N PHE A 82 -16.32 5.44 1.83
CA PHE A 82 -15.64 6.03 0.66
C PHE A 82 -15.05 7.43 0.89
N VAL A 83 -15.02 7.89 2.15
CA VAL A 83 -14.35 9.15 2.52
C VAL A 83 -12.85 8.95 2.41
N THR A 84 -12.18 9.92 1.79
CA THR A 84 -10.71 9.92 1.65
C THR A 84 -10.11 11.06 2.46
N ASP A 85 -9.15 10.76 3.34
CA ASP A 85 -8.42 11.74 4.16
C ASP A 85 -6.91 11.49 4.12
N LEU A 86 -6.17 12.32 3.38
CA LEU A 86 -4.71 12.20 3.24
C LEU A 86 -3.95 12.37 4.58
N GLN A 87 -4.54 13.08 5.55
CA GLN A 87 -3.96 13.23 6.88
C GLN A 87 -3.98 11.91 7.67
N HIS A 88 -4.76 10.91 7.23
CA HIS A 88 -4.75 9.58 7.83
C HIS A 88 -3.35 8.95 7.74
N THR A 89 -2.73 8.95 6.56
CA THR A 89 -1.35 8.48 6.38
C THR A 89 -0.37 9.22 7.29
N VAL A 90 -0.48 10.54 7.40
CA VAL A 90 0.40 11.36 8.25
C VAL A 90 0.31 10.92 9.72
N ARG A 91 -0.91 10.71 10.23
CA ARG A 91 -1.14 10.24 11.61
C ARG A 91 -0.62 8.81 11.83
N MET A 92 -0.76 7.92 10.83
CA MET A 92 -0.27 6.54 10.94
C MET A 92 1.24 6.46 10.88
N ARG A 93 1.89 7.26 10.03
CA ARG A 93 3.37 7.28 9.92
C ARG A 93 4.05 7.60 11.25
N GLN A 94 3.47 8.50 12.07
CA GLN A 94 3.99 8.84 13.40
C GLN A 94 3.96 7.67 14.41
N ARG A 95 3.18 6.63 14.14
CA ARG A 95 3.00 5.46 15.02
C ARG A 95 3.73 4.23 14.49
N LEU A 96 4.07 4.21 13.21
CA LEU A 96 4.81 3.12 12.58
C LEU A 96 6.30 3.22 12.90
N PRO A 97 6.98 2.08 13.11
CA PRO A 97 8.43 2.02 13.24
C PRO A 97 9.17 2.65 12.05
N ASP A 98 10.36 3.20 12.30
CA ASP A 98 11.15 3.89 11.27
C ASP A 98 11.79 2.95 10.24
N ASP A 99 11.88 1.65 10.53
CA ASP A 99 12.34 0.62 9.61
C ASP A 99 11.25 0.17 8.62
N CYS A 100 10.00 0.60 8.81
CA CYS A 100 8.91 0.37 7.86
C CYS A 100 8.97 1.37 6.70
N VAL A 101 8.98 0.85 5.48
CA VAL A 101 8.73 1.64 4.26
C VAL A 101 7.22 1.87 4.16
N VAL A 102 6.80 3.11 4.35
CA VAL A 102 5.37 3.48 4.33
C VAL A 102 4.97 3.99 2.95
N VAL A 103 3.89 3.44 2.42
CA VAL A 103 3.26 3.84 1.16
C VAL A 103 1.92 4.52 1.46
N GLY A 104 1.77 5.78 1.06
CA GLY A 104 0.47 6.46 1.11
C GLY A 104 -0.39 6.10 -0.10
N GLU A 105 -1.63 5.69 0.12
CA GLU A 105 -2.56 5.29 -0.95
C GLU A 105 -3.85 6.10 -0.92
N SER A 106 -4.43 6.35 -2.10
CA SER A 106 -5.66 7.13 -2.29
C SER A 106 -5.53 8.63 -1.92
N GLY A 107 -6.27 9.50 -2.63
CA GLY A 107 -6.38 10.92 -2.30
C GLY A 107 -5.18 11.79 -2.67
N ILE A 108 -4.31 11.32 -3.57
CA ILE A 108 -3.13 12.04 -4.02
C ILE A 108 -3.40 12.53 -5.44
N HIS A 109 -3.53 13.84 -5.60
CA HIS A 109 -3.98 14.47 -6.85
C HIS A 109 -3.04 15.57 -7.33
N SER A 110 -2.09 15.98 -6.50
CA SER A 110 -1.23 17.12 -6.77
C SER A 110 0.18 16.94 -6.22
N ARG A 111 1.08 17.81 -6.66
CA ARG A 111 2.44 17.91 -6.10
C ARG A 111 2.40 18.25 -4.61
N ASP A 112 1.49 19.10 -4.19
CA ASP A 112 1.37 19.50 -2.79
C ASP A 112 0.97 18.32 -1.89
N ASP A 113 0.11 17.42 -2.38
CA ASP A 113 -0.23 16.17 -1.69
C ASP A 113 1.01 15.27 -1.53
N ALA A 114 1.81 15.12 -2.58
CA ALA A 114 3.04 14.34 -2.55
C ALA A 114 4.08 14.96 -1.58
N LEU A 115 4.21 16.29 -1.58
CA LEU A 115 5.10 17.01 -0.66
C LEU A 115 4.65 16.87 0.80
N LEU A 116 3.34 16.91 1.07
CA LEU A 116 2.79 16.67 2.40
C LEU A 116 3.20 15.28 2.92
N LEU A 117 3.03 14.23 2.11
CA LEU A 117 3.45 12.87 2.47
C LEU A 117 4.96 12.78 2.68
N GLN A 118 5.75 13.37 1.79
CA GLN A 118 7.20 13.39 1.91
C GLN A 118 7.66 14.07 3.21
N GLN A 119 7.08 15.23 3.55
CA GLN A 119 7.39 15.96 4.78
C GLN A 119 6.98 15.19 6.04
N ALA A 120 5.95 14.35 5.95
CA ALA A 120 5.52 13.47 7.02
C ALA A 120 6.41 12.21 7.18
N GLY A 121 7.42 12.02 6.33
CA GLY A 121 8.32 10.86 6.38
C GLY A 121 7.75 9.60 5.71
N VAL A 122 6.77 9.77 4.81
CA VAL A 122 6.23 8.68 3.98
C VAL A 122 7.17 8.43 2.81
N SER A 123 7.50 7.16 2.57
CA SER A 123 8.57 6.76 1.66
C SER A 123 8.13 6.66 0.20
N ALA A 124 6.86 6.31 -0.03
CA ALA A 124 6.31 6.13 -1.37
C ALA A 124 4.82 6.49 -1.43
N MET A 125 4.29 6.58 -2.65
CA MET A 125 2.88 6.81 -2.92
C MET A 125 2.37 5.87 -4.00
N LEU A 126 1.12 5.41 -3.87
CA LEU A 126 0.41 4.67 -4.90
C LEU A 126 -0.71 5.54 -5.46
N VAL A 127 -0.55 5.94 -6.73
CA VAL A 127 -1.48 6.84 -7.42
C VAL A 127 -2.04 6.14 -8.65
N GLY A 128 -3.36 5.98 -8.72
CA GLY A 128 -4.06 5.32 -9.82
C GLY A 128 -5.04 6.25 -10.52
N GLU A 129 -6.21 6.45 -9.90
CA GLU A 129 -7.34 7.20 -10.47
C GLU A 129 -6.96 8.55 -11.07
N HIS A 130 -6.18 9.36 -10.34
CA HIS A 130 -5.71 10.66 -10.84
C HIS A 130 -4.91 10.51 -12.14
N LEU A 131 -3.89 9.66 -12.16
CA LEU A 131 -3.03 9.45 -13.33
C LEU A 131 -3.81 8.89 -14.53
N MET A 132 -4.68 7.91 -14.30
CA MET A 132 -5.46 7.28 -15.37
C MET A 132 -6.51 8.21 -15.99
N SER A 133 -6.87 9.29 -15.32
CA SER A 133 -7.80 10.31 -15.85
C SER A 133 -7.14 11.36 -16.74
N GLN A 134 -5.82 11.39 -16.84
CA GLN A 134 -5.09 12.41 -17.59
C GLN A 134 -4.86 11.95 -19.04
N ASP A 135 -4.95 12.90 -19.98
CA ASP A 135 -4.67 12.63 -21.39
C ASP A 135 -3.20 12.20 -21.62
N ASP A 136 -2.28 12.81 -20.86
CA ASP A 136 -0.86 12.46 -20.85
C ASP A 136 -0.44 12.02 -19.45
N ILE A 137 -0.37 10.70 -19.27
CA ILE A 137 0.02 10.04 -18.03
C ILE A 137 1.47 10.37 -17.68
N GLY A 138 2.37 10.43 -18.67
CA GLY A 138 3.80 10.71 -18.45
C GLY A 138 3.98 12.10 -17.86
N ALA A 139 3.37 13.11 -18.49
CA ALA A 139 3.41 14.48 -17.99
C ALA A 139 2.74 14.62 -16.60
N ALA A 140 1.71 13.81 -16.31
CA ALA A 140 1.08 13.80 -14.99
C ALA A 140 1.98 13.22 -13.90
N VAL A 141 2.71 12.13 -14.20
CA VAL A 141 3.73 11.57 -13.31
C VAL A 141 4.82 12.60 -13.05
N ASP A 142 5.34 13.28 -14.08
CA ASP A 142 6.38 14.29 -13.93
C ASP A 142 5.92 15.46 -13.04
N ARG A 143 4.68 15.94 -13.20
CA ARG A 143 4.11 16.96 -12.30
C ARG A 143 4.04 16.51 -10.84
N LEU A 144 3.66 15.26 -10.58
CA LEU A 144 3.61 14.72 -9.22
C LEU A 144 5.02 14.58 -8.62
N LEU A 145 5.98 14.14 -9.42
CA LEU A 145 7.38 13.96 -9.01
C LEU A 145 8.15 15.28 -8.92
N GLY A 146 7.64 16.35 -9.54
CA GLY A 146 8.28 17.67 -9.60
C GLY A 146 9.49 17.70 -10.55
N ASN A 147 9.42 16.91 -11.63
CA ASN A 147 10.43 16.85 -12.68
C ASN A 147 10.26 17.97 -13.72
#